data_AF-A0A7V9IB74-F1
#
_entry.id   AF-A0A7V9IB74-F1
#
_cell.length_a   1.000
_cell.length_b   1.000
_cell.length_c   1.000
_cell.angle_alpha   90.00
_cell.angle_beta   90.00
_cell.angle_gamma   90.00
#
_symmetry.space_group_name_H-M   'P 1'
#
loop_
_entity.id
_entity.type
_entity.pdbx_description
1 polymer ?
#
loop_
_entity_poly.entity_id
_entity_poly.type
_entity_poly.pdbx_seq_one_letter_code
_entity_poly.pdbx_strand_id
1 'polypeptide(L)'
;MSASEKWSSQPDLFSYPKSRWNNPDTSRAAAESISLEAITETQERILVVYRFHGALSDEQLEEFFLDYWPDSATSQGIRSRRGELVRKGLVVDTGERSTTKYGRSCVVWRSASIPTQTGETK
;
A
#
# COMPACT_ATOMS: atom_id res chain seq x y z
N MET A 1 -41.04 -25.64 -38.00
CA MET A 1 -41.29 -24.19 -38.01
C MET A 1 -41.76 -23.84 -36.61
N SER A 2 -41.22 -22.90 -35.84
CA SER A 2 -40.14 -21.91 -35.97
C SER A 2 -39.90 -21.46 -34.50
N ALA A 3 -38.66 -21.48 -34.00
CA ALA A 3 -37.82 -20.28 -33.82
C ALA A 3 -38.46 -19.26 -32.86
N SER A 4 -38.00 -19.17 -31.60
CA SER A 4 -36.89 -18.30 -31.13
C SER A 4 -37.51 -17.10 -30.35
N GLU A 5 -36.94 -16.43 -29.36
CA GLU A 5 -35.55 -16.13 -29.03
C GLU A 5 -35.47 -15.43 -27.66
N LYS A 6 -34.41 -15.74 -26.88
CA LYS A 6 -33.58 -14.85 -26.05
C LYS A 6 -34.22 -13.84 -25.06
N TRP A 7 -33.97 -14.07 -23.76
CA TRP A 7 -33.53 -12.99 -22.85
C TRP A 7 -32.50 -13.52 -21.84
N SER A 8 -31.24 -13.25 -22.17
CA SER A 8 -30.21 -12.65 -21.30
C SER A 8 -29.98 -13.25 -19.92
N SER A 9 -29.14 -14.29 -19.87
CA SER A 9 -28.27 -14.54 -18.71
C SER A 9 -27.16 -13.48 -18.70
N GLN A 10 -27.32 -12.40 -17.93
CA GLN A 10 -26.19 -11.56 -17.56
C GLN A 10 -25.66 -12.02 -16.20
N PRO A 11 -24.34 -12.22 -16.06
CA PRO A 11 -23.75 -12.48 -14.75
C PRO A 11 -23.88 -11.23 -13.88
N ASP A 12 -24.27 -11.43 -12.63
CA ASP A 12 -24.35 -10.37 -11.62
C ASP A 12 -22.96 -9.76 -11.41
N LEU A 13 -22.73 -8.60 -12.03
CA LEU A 13 -21.47 -7.84 -12.02
C LEU A 13 -21.05 -7.39 -10.59
N PHE A 14 -21.89 -7.61 -9.58
CA PHE A 14 -21.62 -7.25 -8.19
C PHE A 14 -21.28 -8.43 -7.28
N SER A 15 -21.21 -9.66 -7.80
CA SER A 15 -20.70 -10.81 -7.05
C SER A 15 -19.18 -10.87 -7.11
N TYR A 16 -18.50 -9.86 -6.55
CA TYR A 16 -17.12 -10.02 -6.15
C TYR A 16 -17.11 -10.67 -4.77
N PRO A 17 -16.46 -11.84 -4.59
CA PRO A 17 -16.17 -12.32 -3.24
C PRO A 17 -15.29 -11.27 -2.59
N LYS A 18 -15.88 -10.55 -1.62
CA LYS A 18 -15.16 -9.64 -0.74
C LYS A 18 -14.14 -10.52 -0.02
N SER A 19 -12.92 -10.56 -0.53
CA SER A 19 -11.84 -11.37 0.02
C SER A 19 -11.68 -10.96 1.47
N ARG A 20 -12.21 -11.78 2.38
CA ARG A 20 -11.98 -11.66 3.81
C ARG A 20 -10.63 -12.29 4.06
N TRP A 21 -9.56 -11.63 3.65
CA TRP A 21 -8.22 -12.02 4.07
C TRP A 21 -7.79 -11.17 5.26
N ASN A 22 -8.54 -11.36 6.36
CA ASN A 22 -8.22 -10.79 7.66
C ASN A 22 -7.00 -11.54 8.23
N ASN A 23 -5.80 -11.07 7.89
CA ASN A 23 -4.54 -11.54 8.47
C ASN A 23 -4.04 -10.57 9.55
N PRO A 24 -4.48 -10.72 10.82
CA PRO A 24 -4.02 -9.88 11.93
C PRO A 24 -2.59 -10.20 12.39
N ASP A 25 -2.01 -11.33 11.98
CA ASP A 25 -0.71 -11.80 12.48
C ASP A 25 0.47 -11.00 11.88
N THR A 26 0.36 -10.62 10.60
CA THR A 26 1.39 -9.86 9.85
C THR A 26 1.58 -8.42 10.36
N SER A 27 0.59 -7.84 11.03
CA SER A 27 0.68 -6.50 11.63
C SER A 27 1.63 -6.44 12.82
N ARG A 28 1.74 -7.52 13.60
CA ARG A 28 2.49 -7.51 14.87
C ARG A 28 3.98 -7.74 14.66
N ALA A 29 4.34 -8.70 13.80
CA ALA A 29 5.75 -9.03 13.54
C ALA A 29 6.52 -7.89 12.83
N ALA A 30 5.85 -7.06 12.03
CA ALA A 30 6.49 -5.94 11.33
C ALA A 30 6.62 -4.66 12.19
N ALA A 31 5.74 -4.49 13.18
CA ALA A 31 5.73 -3.38 14.14
C ALA A 31 6.92 -3.44 15.12
N GLU A 32 7.35 -4.64 15.51
CA GLU A 32 8.42 -4.85 16.50
C GLU A 32 9.81 -4.31 16.05
N SER A 33 10.00 -3.96 14.77
CA SER A 33 11.26 -3.43 14.21
C SER A 33 11.27 -1.91 14.02
N ILE A 34 10.38 -1.16 14.67
CA ILE A 34 10.29 0.29 14.55
C ILE A 34 10.44 0.94 15.93
N SER A 35 11.68 1.17 16.35
CA SER A 35 11.99 2.01 17.51
C SER A 35 11.83 3.48 17.10
N LEU A 36 10.62 4.03 17.23
CA LEU A 36 10.29 5.42 16.88
C LEU A 36 9.38 6.03 17.96
N GLU A 37 9.96 6.73 18.93
CA GLU A 37 9.23 7.45 20.00
C GLU A 37 8.32 8.59 19.49
N ALA A 38 8.11 8.74 18.19
CA ALA A 38 7.35 9.86 17.61
C ALA A 38 6.63 9.55 16.28
N ILE A 39 6.22 8.31 16.00
CA ILE A 39 5.30 8.04 14.88
C ILE A 39 3.95 7.51 15.35
N THR A 40 2.91 7.81 14.57
CA THR A 40 1.56 7.30 14.83
C THR A 40 1.40 5.88 14.32
N GLU A 41 0.45 5.14 14.86
CA GLU A 41 0.10 3.79 14.40
C GLU A 41 -0.15 3.72 12.88
N THR A 42 -0.83 4.72 12.31
CA THR A 42 -1.06 4.76 10.86
C THR A 42 0.24 4.96 10.07
N GLN A 43 1.16 5.79 10.57
CA GLN A 43 2.48 5.98 9.94
C GLN A 43 3.30 4.69 10.00
N GLU A 44 3.22 3.98 11.11
CA GLU A 44 3.88 2.69 11.29
C GLU A 44 3.39 1.66 10.27
N ARG A 45 2.08 1.53 10.12
CA ARG A 45 1.46 0.63 9.14
C ARG A 45 1.86 0.99 7.70
N ILE A 46 1.96 2.28 7.36
CA ILE A 46 2.47 2.70 6.04
C ILE A 46 3.92 2.21 5.83
N LEU A 47 4.77 2.32 6.84
CA LEU A 47 6.15 1.81 6.76
C LEU A 47 6.18 0.29 6.60
N VAL A 48 5.30 -0.44 7.28
CA VAL A 48 5.15 -1.89 7.13
C VAL A 48 4.82 -2.25 5.69
N VAL A 49 3.87 -1.56 5.05
CA VAL A 49 3.50 -1.81 3.65
C VAL A 49 4.72 -1.62 2.74
N TYR A 50 5.46 -0.52 2.89
CA TYR A 50 6.68 -0.30 2.10
C TYR A 50 7.81 -1.30 2.38
N ARG A 51 7.93 -1.81 3.61
CA ARG A 51 8.94 -2.82 3.94
C ARG A 51 8.59 -4.18 3.32
N PHE A 52 7.32 -4.53 3.28
CA PHE A 52 6.87 -5.82 2.78
C PHE A 52 6.80 -5.87 1.25
N HIS A 53 6.25 -4.83 0.62
CA HIS A 53 6.02 -4.78 -0.83
C HIS A 53 7.12 -4.02 -1.59
N GLY A 54 8.01 -3.31 -0.88
CA GLY A 54 9.09 -2.54 -1.49
C GLY A 54 8.63 -1.17 -2.00
N ALA A 55 9.00 -0.85 -3.23
CA ALA A 55 8.75 0.44 -3.85
C ALA A 55 7.33 0.49 -4.46
N LEU A 56 6.51 1.45 -4.02
CA LEU A 56 5.10 1.54 -4.38
C LEU A 56 4.69 2.97 -4.76
N SER A 57 3.75 3.08 -5.71
CA SER A 57 3.01 4.32 -5.95
C SER A 57 1.99 4.61 -4.84
N ASP A 58 1.48 5.84 -4.77
CA ASP A 58 0.42 6.19 -3.81
C ASP A 58 -0.87 5.36 -4.03
N GLU A 59 -1.21 5.01 -5.27
CA GLU A 59 -2.38 4.16 -5.56
C GLU A 59 -2.20 2.74 -5.01
N GLN A 60 -1.03 2.15 -5.21
CA GLN A 60 -0.72 0.80 -4.71
C GLN A 60 -0.58 0.80 -3.18
N LEU A 61 0.03 1.84 -2.60
CA LEU A 61 0.08 1.99 -1.14
C LEU A 61 -1.33 1.99 -0.56
N GLU A 62 -2.26 2.76 -1.13
CA GLU A 62 -3.65 2.81 -0.67
C GLU A 62 -4.34 1.46 -0.80
N GLU A 63 -4.17 0.78 -1.94
CA GLU A 63 -4.74 -0.55 -2.17
C GLU A 63 -4.26 -1.55 -1.13
N PHE A 64 -2.94 -1.70 -0.95
CA PHE A 64 -2.39 -2.62 0.04
C PHE A 64 -2.73 -2.22 1.47
N PHE A 65 -2.69 -0.92 1.80
CA PHE A 65 -3.04 -0.46 3.13
C PHE A 65 -4.50 -0.77 3.47
N LEU A 66 -5.43 -0.53 2.56
CA LEU A 66 -6.86 -0.78 2.78
C LEU A 66 -7.21 -2.27 2.73
N ASP A 67 -6.43 -3.09 2.03
CA ASP A 67 -6.55 -4.55 2.07
C ASP A 67 -6.23 -5.09 3.47
N TYR A 68 -5.16 -4.59 4.11
CA TYR A 68 -4.80 -4.98 5.47
C TYR A 68 -5.63 -4.27 6.56
N TRP A 69 -6.00 -3.00 6.37
CA TRP A 69 -6.64 -2.13 7.37
C TRP A 69 -7.74 -1.23 6.78
N PRO A 70 -8.89 -1.80 6.37
CA PRO A 70 -9.92 -1.09 5.61
C PRO A 70 -10.54 0.12 6.32
N ASP A 71 -10.66 0.09 7.65
CA ASP A 71 -11.34 1.14 8.42
C ASP A 71 -10.38 2.11 9.14
N SER A 72 -9.07 2.01 8.88
CA SER A 72 -8.06 2.71 9.69
C SER A 72 -7.69 4.10 9.20
N ALA A 73 -7.83 4.37 7.90
CA ALA A 73 -7.57 5.69 7.34
C ALA A 73 -8.24 5.85 5.96
N THR A 74 -8.56 7.09 5.59
CA THR A 74 -8.97 7.41 4.22
C THR A 74 -7.76 7.56 3.30
N SER A 75 -7.92 7.42 1.99
CA SER A 75 -6.86 7.68 0.98
C SER A 75 -6.11 9.00 1.23
N GLN A 76 -6.84 10.07 1.53
CA GLN A 76 -6.24 11.38 1.81
C GLN A 76 -5.44 11.37 3.13
N GLY A 77 -5.93 10.67 4.15
CA GLY A 77 -5.22 10.45 5.40
C GLY A 77 -3.93 9.65 5.23
N ILE A 78 -3.92 8.65 4.35
CA ILE A 78 -2.74 7.83 4.01
C ILE A 78 -1.69 8.70 3.32
N ARG A 79 -2.07 9.45 2.28
CA ARG A 79 -1.16 10.36 1.55
C ARG A 79 -0.54 11.44 2.44
N SER A 80 -1.33 12.04 3.34
CA SER A 80 -0.83 13.05 4.28
C SER A 80 0.27 12.47 5.18
N ARG A 81 0.00 11.29 5.78
CA ARG A 81 0.94 10.62 6.66
C ARG A 81 2.17 10.09 5.94
N ARG A 82 2.02 9.63 4.69
CA ARG A 82 3.15 9.32 3.80
C ARG A 82 4.01 10.56 3.56
N GLY A 83 3.40 11.71 3.32
CA GLY A 83 4.12 12.99 3.21
C GLY A 83 4.84 13.41 4.51
N GLU A 84 4.26 13.12 5.67
CA GLU A 84 4.93 13.28 6.96
C GLU A 84 6.14 12.34 7.11
N LEU A 85 6.01 11.08 6.71
CA LEU A 85 7.11 10.12 6.70
C LEU A 85 8.25 10.53 5.76
N VAL A 86 7.91 11.12 4.60
CA VAL A 86 8.90 11.70 3.68
C VAL A 86 9.64 12.87 4.34
N ARG A 87 8.91 13.78 5.01
CA ARG A 87 9.53 14.88 5.76
C ARG A 87 10.42 14.41 6.91
N LYS A 88 10.09 13.27 7.53
CA LYS A 88 10.90 12.61 8.56
C LYS A 88 12.07 11.80 7.99
N GLY A 89 12.22 11.69 6.67
CA GLY A 89 13.26 10.89 6.03
C GLY A 89 13.07 9.37 6.16
N LEU A 90 11.89 8.91 6.56
CA LEU A 90 11.57 7.49 6.73
C LEU A 90 11.01 6.84 5.45
N VAL A 91 10.56 7.67 4.50
CA VAL A 91 10.14 7.28 3.15
C VAL A 91 10.85 8.19 2.16
N VAL A 92 11.30 7.63 1.04
CA VAL A 92 12.07 8.37 0.01
C VAL A 92 11.47 8.15 -1.38
N ASP A 93 11.55 9.18 -2.22
CA ASP A 93 11.30 9.06 -3.68
C ASP A 93 12.40 8.17 -4.25
N THR A 94 12.03 7.13 -5.00
CA THR A 94 13.01 6.25 -5.65
C THR A 94 13.64 6.88 -6.87
N GLY A 95 13.10 8.01 -7.35
CA GLY A 95 13.42 8.61 -8.65
C GLY A 95 12.68 7.94 -9.81
N GLU A 96 12.01 6.81 -9.57
CA GLU A 96 11.24 6.11 -10.57
C GLU A 96 9.85 6.73 -10.73
N ARG A 97 9.30 6.57 -11.92
CA ARG A 97 7.93 6.96 -12.25
C ARG A 97 7.20 5.74 -12.76
N SER A 98 6.05 5.45 -12.17
CA SER A 98 5.15 4.40 -12.63
C SER A 98 3.96 5.01 -13.36
N THR A 99 3.12 4.16 -13.94
CA THR A 99 1.84 4.56 -14.53
C THR A 99 0.70 4.08 -13.65
N THR A 100 -0.20 5.01 -13.31
CA THR A 100 -1.45 4.69 -12.61
C THR A 100 -2.36 3.83 -13.48
N LYS A 101 -3.42 3.27 -12.87
CA LYS A 101 -4.45 2.52 -13.58
C LYS A 101 -5.14 3.32 -14.72
N TYR A 102 -5.04 4.64 -14.68
CA TYR A 102 -5.58 5.55 -15.70
C TYR A 102 -4.50 6.09 -16.66
N GLY A 103 -3.29 5.49 -16.66
CA GLY A 103 -2.20 5.84 -17.57
C GLY A 103 -1.48 7.15 -17.23
N ARG A 104 -1.64 7.69 -16.01
CA ARG A 104 -0.94 8.92 -15.59
C ARG A 104 0.39 8.57 -14.91
N SER A 105 1.41 9.40 -15.12
CA SER A 105 2.68 9.22 -14.42
C SER A 105 2.53 9.50 -12.92
N CYS A 106 3.06 8.62 -12.07
CA CYS A 106 3.07 8.77 -10.62
C CYS A 106 4.45 8.50 -10.02
N VAL A 107 4.72 9.10 -8.87
CA VAL A 107 5.97 8.90 -8.11
C VAL A 107 5.92 7.55 -7.41
N VAL A 108 7.03 6.84 -7.44
CA VAL A 108 7.24 5.62 -6.67
C VAL A 108 8.04 5.95 -5.42
N TRP A 109 7.57 5.44 -4.28
CA TRP A 109 8.12 5.70 -2.97
C TRP A 109 8.61 4.39 -2.36
N ARG A 110 9.63 4.43 -1.51
CA ARG A 110 10.03 3.28 -0.68
C ARG A 110 10.33 3.68 0.75
N SER A 111 10.34 2.70 1.64
CA SER A 111 10.90 2.91 2.98
C SER A 111 12.40 3.26 2.87
N ALA A 112 12.83 4.26 3.63
CA ALA A 112 14.24 4.48 3.84
C ALA A 112 14.74 3.28 4.65
N SER A 113 15.36 2.31 3.96
CA SER A 113 16.23 1.37 4.64
C SER A 113 17.24 2.24 5.39
N ILE A 114 17.27 2.14 6.71
CA ILE A 114 18.39 2.64 7.51
C ILE A 114 19.64 2.22 6.73
N PRO A 115 20.56 3.13 6.34
CA PRO A 115 21.78 2.69 5.70
C PRO A 115 22.44 1.72 6.68
N THR A 116 22.38 0.43 6.36
CA THR A 116 23.29 -0.55 6.93
C THR A 116 24.65 0.05 6.64
N GLN A 117 25.36 0.48 7.70
CA GLN A 117 26.73 0.93 7.58
C GLN A 117 27.51 -0.21 6.91
N THR A 118 27.68 -0.11 5.59
CA THR A 118 28.64 -0.92 4.85
C THR A 118 29.99 -0.42 5.29
N GLY A 119 30.47 -0.96 6.40
CA GLY A 119 31.86 -0.85 6.82
C GLY A 119 32.72 -1.58 5.81
N GLU A 120 33.07 -0.91 4.71
CA GLU A 120 34.25 -1.25 3.94
C GLU A 120 35.46 -1.11 4.87
N THR A 121 35.90 -2.24 5.40
CA THR A 121 37.16 -2.33 6.13
C THR A 121 38.23 -2.53 5.07
N LYS A 122 39.08 -1.51 4.91
CA LYS A 122 40.28 -1.56 4.07
C LYS A 122 41.43 -2.22 4.82
#